data_AF-A0A0G0KEZ5-F1
#
_entry.id   AF-A0A0G0KEZ5-F1
#
_cell.length_a   1.000
_cell.length_b   1.000
_cell.length_c   1.000
_cell.angle_alpha   90.00
_cell.angle_beta   90.00
_cell.angle_gamma   90.00
#
_symmetry.space_group_name_H-M   'P 1'
#
loop_
_entity.id
_entity.type
_entity.pdbx_description
1 polymer ?
#
loop_
_entity_poly.entity_id
_entity_poly.type
_entity_poly.pdbx_seq_one_letter_code
_entity_poly.pdbx_strand_id
1 'polypeptide(L)'
;MSEYYNPNRGDSWNYGGKNWKLSRSKIDLFLECPRCFYLDNKLGVKRVPGFPFSINSAVDYLLKQEFDAFRVKNEQHPLQKEYGIDARPMSHAELNEYCR
;
A
#
# COMPACT_ATOMS: atom_id res chain seq x y z
N MET A 1 -25.26 5.57 8.63
CA MET A 1 -23.83 5.41 8.25
C MET A 1 -23.80 4.56 6.99
N SER A 2 -22.91 4.85 6.04
CA SER A 2 -22.81 4.01 4.83
C SER A 2 -22.44 2.58 5.24
N GLU A 3 -22.98 1.58 4.55
CA GLU A 3 -22.62 0.17 4.75
C GLU A 3 -21.11 -0.08 4.58
N TYR A 4 -20.42 0.85 3.91
CA TYR A 4 -19.00 0.78 3.57
C TYR A 4 -18.04 1.40 4.60
N TYR A 5 -18.53 1.97 5.71
CA TYR A 5 -17.68 2.59 6.72
C TYR A 5 -17.95 2.02 8.12
N ASN A 6 -16.95 1.30 8.65
CA ASN A 6 -16.89 0.94 10.05
C ASN A 6 -15.78 1.75 10.74
N PRO A 7 -16.12 2.68 11.65
CA PRO A 7 -15.13 3.48 12.36
C PRO A 7 -14.32 2.67 13.37
N ASN A 8 -14.88 1.57 13.90
CA ASN A 8 -14.34 0.85 15.04
C ASN A 8 -13.41 -0.28 14.58
N ARG A 9 -12.13 -0.16 14.96
CA ARG A 9 -11.11 -1.20 14.76
C ARG A 9 -11.04 -2.11 15.98
N GLY A 10 -10.85 -3.42 15.76
CA GLY A 10 -10.66 -4.38 16.84
C GLY A 10 -9.39 -4.13 17.66
N ASP A 11 -9.45 -4.43 18.96
CA ASP A 11 -8.42 -4.10 19.96
C ASP A 11 -7.03 -4.66 19.66
N SER A 12 -6.97 -5.82 18.99
CA SER A 12 -5.70 -6.45 18.60
C SER A 12 -4.87 -5.61 17.62
N TRP A 13 -5.49 -4.64 16.95
CA TRP A 13 -4.86 -3.73 15.99
C TRP A 13 -4.67 -2.31 16.52
N ASN A 14 -5.03 -2.06 17.78
CA ASN A 14 -4.80 -0.80 18.49
C ASN A 14 -3.47 -0.86 19.24
N TYR A 15 -2.94 0.29 19.66
CA TYR A 15 -1.65 0.40 20.31
C TYR A 15 -1.60 -0.43 21.60
N GLY A 16 -0.70 -1.43 21.62
CA GLY A 16 -0.59 -2.46 22.64
C GLY A 16 -1.14 -3.83 22.24
N GLY A 17 -1.85 -3.92 21.11
CA GLY A 17 -2.35 -5.16 20.54
C GLY A 17 -1.29 -5.92 19.74
N LYS A 18 -1.46 -7.25 19.66
CA LYS A 18 -0.50 -8.17 19.01
C LYS A 18 -0.23 -7.85 17.52
N ASN A 19 -1.21 -7.26 16.83
CA ASN A 19 -1.14 -7.00 15.40
C ASN A 19 -0.91 -5.52 15.08
N TRP A 20 -0.64 -4.68 16.09
CA TRP A 20 -0.42 -3.26 15.85
C TRP A 20 0.87 -3.02 15.08
N LYS A 21 0.74 -2.32 13.94
CA LYS A 21 1.86 -1.85 13.14
C LYS A 21 1.73 -0.35 12.91
N LEU A 22 2.88 0.32 12.93
CA LEU A 22 3.00 1.72 12.54
C LEU A 22 3.28 1.79 11.04
N SER A 23 2.46 2.54 10.30
CA SER A 23 2.61 2.77 8.86
C SER A 23 3.00 4.23 8.61
N ARG A 24 3.53 4.51 7.41
CA ARG A 24 3.88 5.89 7.02
C ARG A 24 2.69 6.84 7.13
N SER A 25 1.53 6.45 6.61
CA SER A 25 0.31 7.28 6.66
C SER A 25 -0.16 7.58 8.09
N LYS A 26 0.14 6.71 9.08
CA LYS A 26 -0.13 6.99 10.49
C LYS A 26 0.83 8.04 11.07
N ILE A 27 2.07 8.08 10.60
CA ILE A 27 3.02 9.14 10.97
C ILE A 27 2.54 10.47 10.38
N ASP A 28 2.13 10.48 9.10
CA ASP A 28 1.58 11.68 8.47
C ASP A 28 0.32 12.17 9.22
N LEU A 29 -0.57 11.24 9.63
CA LEU A 29 -1.72 11.55 10.49
C LEU A 29 -1.33 12.20 11.82
N PHE A 30 -0.22 11.78 12.44
CA PHE A 30 0.28 12.38 13.69
C PHE A 30 0.78 13.80 13.46
N LEU A 31 1.51 14.04 12.37
CA LEU A 31 2.00 15.36 11.99
C LEU A 31 0.84 16.32 11.68
N GLU A 32 -0.23 15.83 11.05
CA GLU A 32 -1.44 16.63 10.79
C GLU A 32 -2.25 16.91 12.07
N CYS A 33 -2.46 15.89 12.91
CA CYS A 33 -3.32 15.99 14.09
C CYS A 33 -2.96 14.91 15.13
N PRO A 34 -2.19 15.26 16.17
CA PRO A 34 -1.81 14.32 17.23
C PRO A 34 -3.01 13.68 17.95
N ARG A 35 -4.08 14.47 18.17
CA ARG A 35 -5.33 13.97 18.77
C ARG A 35 -5.99 12.90 17.90
N CYS A 36 -6.02 13.10 16.60
CA CYS A 36 -6.64 12.19 15.65
C CYS A 36 -5.83 10.88 15.53
N PHE A 37 -4.51 11.00 15.60
CA PHE A 37 -3.63 9.85 15.72
C PHE A 37 -3.93 9.02 16.98
N TYR A 38 -4.15 9.67 18.12
CA TYR A 38 -4.51 8.96 19.36
C TYR A 38 -5.87 8.25 19.24
N LEU A 39 -6.87 8.91 18.66
CA LEU A 39 -8.18 8.30 18.43
C LEU A 39 -8.09 7.06 17.51
N ASP A 40 -7.36 7.13 16.40
CA ASP A 40 -7.20 5.99 15.47
C ASP A 40 -6.31 4.88 16.03
N ASN A 41 -5.17 5.23 16.64
CA ASN A 41 -4.19 4.24 17.07
C ASN A 41 -4.48 3.65 18.44
N LYS A 42 -4.98 4.44 19.40
CA LYS A 42 -5.22 3.95 20.76
C LYS A 42 -6.67 3.55 20.98
N LEU A 43 -7.62 4.37 20.54
CA LEU A 43 -9.06 4.12 20.75
C LEU A 43 -9.72 3.36 19.59
N GLY A 44 -9.00 3.13 18.49
CA GLY A 44 -9.50 2.39 17.34
C GLY A 44 -10.58 3.10 16.53
N VAL A 45 -10.70 4.43 16.66
CA VAL A 45 -11.69 5.25 15.94
C VAL A 45 -11.04 5.87 14.71
N LYS A 46 -11.26 5.25 13.55
CA LYS A 46 -10.66 5.67 12.28
C LYS A 46 -11.39 6.90 11.71
N ARG A 47 -10.68 7.85 11.11
CA ARG A 47 -11.29 8.91 10.30
C ARG A 47 -12.07 8.33 9.11
N VAL A 48 -13.11 9.04 8.67
CA VAL A 48 -13.83 8.68 7.44
C VAL A 48 -12.84 8.68 6.27
N PRO A 49 -12.69 7.55 5.55
CA PRO A 49 -11.77 7.49 4.43
C PRO A 49 -12.27 8.37 3.27
N GLY A 50 -11.34 8.88 2.47
CA GLY A 50 -11.66 9.50 1.18
C GLY A 50 -12.17 8.48 0.17
N PHE A 51 -12.46 8.94 -1.05
CA PHE A 51 -12.87 8.07 -2.15
C PHE A 51 -11.82 6.99 -2.45
N PRO A 52 -12.23 5.76 -2.78
CA PRO A 52 -11.30 4.70 -3.12
C PRO A 52 -10.59 5.01 -4.44
N PHE A 53 -9.27 4.79 -4.47
CA PHE A 53 -8.44 4.94 -5.69
C PHE A 53 -8.46 3.67 -6.55
N SER A 54 -9.66 3.14 -6.84
CA SER A 54 -9.83 1.85 -7.52
C SER A 54 -9.14 1.80 -8.89
N ILE A 55 -9.22 2.87 -9.67
CA ILE A 55 -8.58 2.94 -10.99
C ILE A 55 -7.05 2.89 -10.89
N ASN A 56 -6.46 3.60 -9.93
CA ASN A 56 -5.00 3.61 -9.74
C ASN A 56 -4.52 2.22 -9.30
N SER A 57 -5.26 1.56 -8.41
CA SER A 57 -4.97 0.19 -7.99
C SER A 57 -5.09 -0.81 -9.15
N ALA A 58 -6.07 -0.65 -10.03
CA ALA A 58 -6.22 -1.51 -11.21
C ALA A 58 -5.07 -1.32 -12.21
N VAL A 59 -4.67 -0.07 -12.46
CA VAL A 59 -3.56 0.25 -13.37
C VAL A 59 -2.24 -0.29 -12.81
N ASP A 60 -1.96 -0.08 -11.52
CA ASP A 60 -0.76 -0.62 -10.85
C ASP A 60 -0.70 -2.15 -10.92
N TYR A 61 -1.84 -2.83 -10.72
CA TYR A 61 -1.95 -4.28 -10.85
C TYR A 61 -1.61 -4.77 -12.27
N LEU A 62 -2.23 -4.16 -13.28
CA LEU A 62 -2.00 -4.55 -14.69
C LEU A 62 -0.56 -4.28 -15.11
N LEU A 63 0.00 -3.14 -14.71
CA LEU A 63 1.38 -2.79 -15.00
C LEU A 63 2.35 -3.78 -14.35
N LYS A 64 2.13 -4.15 -13.08
CA LYS A 64 2.95 -5.17 -12.41
C LYS A 64 2.88 -6.50 -13.16
N GLN A 65 1.68 -6.95 -13.53
CA GLN A 65 1.49 -8.19 -14.27
C GLN A 65 2.23 -8.20 -15.62
N GLU A 66 2.23 -7.07 -16.33
CA GLU A 66 3.00 -6.90 -17.57
C GLU A 66 4.50 -7.02 -17.31
N PHE A 67 5.04 -6.27 -16.34
CA PHE A 67 6.46 -6.30 -15.99
C PHE A 67 6.92 -7.66 -15.45
N ASP A 68 6.04 -8.40 -14.77
CA ASP A 68 6.30 -9.76 -14.30
C ASP A 68 6.55 -10.72 -15.48
N ALA A 69 5.78 -10.59 -16.57
CA ALA A 69 5.97 -11.41 -17.76
C ALA A 69 7.33 -11.19 -18.44
N PHE A 70 7.81 -9.93 -18.49
CA PHE A 70 9.15 -9.61 -18.99
C PHE A 70 10.26 -10.03 -18.03
N ARG A 71 10.00 -9.97 -16.71
CA ARG A 71 10.95 -10.44 -15.68
C ARG A 71 11.23 -11.93 -15.79
N VAL A 72 10.21 -12.76 -16.02
CA VAL A 72 10.38 -14.22 -16.20
C VAL A 72 11.24 -14.52 -17.43
N LYS A 73 11.11 -13.72 -18.49
CA LYS A 73 11.90 -13.86 -19.72
C LYS A 73 13.30 -13.23 -19.62
N ASN A 74 13.60 -12.51 -18.53
CA ASN A 74 14.81 -11.72 -18.37
C ASN A 74 15.01 -10.68 -19.50
N GLU A 75 13.90 -10.14 -20.00
CA GLU A 75 13.85 -9.18 -21.09
C GLU A 75 13.56 -7.77 -20.56
N GLN A 76 14.06 -6.77 -21.27
CA GLN A 76 13.75 -5.37 -21.02
C GLN A 76 12.37 -5.02 -21.59
N HIS A 77 11.59 -4.24 -20.83
CA HIS A 77 10.25 -3.82 -21.24
C HIS A 77 10.29 -2.92 -22.49
N PRO A 78 9.34 -3.04 -23.44
CA PRO A 78 9.28 -2.19 -24.63
C PRO A 78 9.36 -0.69 -24.34
N LEU A 79 8.60 -0.21 -23.34
CA LEU A 79 8.65 1.18 -22.89
C LEU A 79 10.05 1.59 -22.41
N GLN A 80 10.77 0.73 -21.71
CA GLN A 80 12.14 1.06 -21.27
C GLN A 80 13.08 1.26 -22.46
N LYS A 81 12.91 0.48 -23.54
CA LYS A 81 13.67 0.64 -24.78
C LYS A 81 13.30 1.93 -25.50
N GLU A 82 12.01 2.22 -25.61
CA GLU A 82 11.49 3.43 -26.27
C GLU A 82 12.04 4.71 -25.62
N TYR A 83 12.09 4.74 -24.29
CA TYR A 83 12.58 5.89 -23.52
C TYR A 83 14.10 5.85 -23.23
N GLY A 84 14.84 4.88 -23.78
CA GLY A 84 16.29 4.79 -23.59
C GLY A 84 16.74 4.53 -22.15
N ILE A 85 15.91 3.84 -21.36
CA ILE A 85 16.18 3.53 -19.94
C ILE A 85 16.99 2.23 -19.86
N ASP A 86 18.26 2.31 -19.44
CA ASP A 86 19.10 1.14 -19.19
C ASP A 86 18.73 0.45 -17.86
N ALA A 87 17.57 -0.20 -17.87
CA ALA A 87 17.07 -1.00 -16.75
C ALA A 87 16.32 -2.22 -17.28
N ARG A 88 16.38 -3.33 -16.53
CA ARG A 88 15.56 -4.51 -16.74
C ARG A 88 14.87 -4.92 -15.44
N PRO A 89 13.68 -5.54 -15.50
CA PRO A 89 13.03 -6.07 -14.30
C PRO A 89 13.93 -7.13 -13.64
N MET A 90 14.40 -6.87 -12.43
CA MET A 90 15.29 -7.78 -11.70
C MET A 90 14.51 -9.01 -11.21
N SER A 91 14.99 -10.22 -11.53
CA SER A 91 14.53 -11.45 -10.89
C SER A 91 15.29 -11.68 -9.59
N HIS A 92 14.58 -11.63 -8.47
CA HIS A 92 15.13 -11.94 -7.15
C HIS A 92 14.25 -12.98 -6.47
N ALA A 93 14.86 -13.95 -5.78
CA ALA A 93 14.15 -15.08 -5.17
C ALA A 93 13.10 -14.62 -4.15
N GLU A 94 13.42 -13.57 -3.39
CA GLU A 94 12.58 -13.03 -2.33
C GLU A 94 11.66 -11.88 -2.79
N LEU A 95 11.62 -11.57 -4.09
CA LEU A 95 10.84 -10.43 -4.61
C LEU A 95 9.35 -10.52 -4.22
N ASN A 96 8.79 -11.73 -4.25
CA ASN A 96 7.39 -11.97 -3.90
C ASN A 96 7.10 -11.80 -2.40
N GLU A 97 8.11 -11.86 -1.54
CA GLU A 97 7.95 -11.58 -0.11
C GLU A 97 8.02 -10.08 0.19
N TYR A 98 8.88 -9.34 -0.53
CA TYR A 98 9.05 -7.90 -0.36
C TYR A 98 7.95 -7.06 -1.04
N CYS A 99 7.37 -7.55 -2.14
CA CYS A 99 6.31 -6.85 -2.88
C CYS A 99 4.88 -7.17 -2.39
N ARG A 100 4.72 -7.77 -1.19
CA ARG A 100 3.42 -7.98 -0.55
C ARG A 100 2.78 -6.70 -0.03
#